data_AF-A0A2V9MS58-F1
#
_entry.id   AF-A0A2V9MS58-F1
#
_cell.length_a   1.000
_cell.length_b   1.000
_cell.length_c   1.000
_cell.angle_alpha   90.00
_cell.angle_beta   90.00
_cell.angle_gamma   90.00
#
_symmetry.space_group_name_H-M   'P 1'
#
loop_
_entity.id
_entity.type
_entity.pdbx_description
1 polymer ?
#
loop_
_entity_poly.entity_id
_entity_poly.type
_entity_poly.pdbx_seq_one_letter_code
_entity_poly.pdbx_strand_id
1 'polypeptide(L)'
;VGGFANSLIEDNMRRWSGDHIVDPEAVPGILFMSQDPHPAAKDATRVGHPNGHFPNIIDLAPTILNYLGVPVPQVMEGTSLI
;
A
#
# COMPACT_ATOMS: atom_id res chain seq x y z
N VAL A 1 5.11 -6.38 19.47
CA VAL A 1 6.44 -6.28 18.84
C VAL A 1 7.29 -7.47 19.28
N GLY A 2 7.96 -8.15 18.36
CA GLY A 2 8.78 -9.36 18.53
C GLY A 2 10.17 -9.16 19.17
N GLY A 3 10.33 -8.11 19.97
CA GLY A 3 11.59 -7.72 20.62
C GLY A 3 12.41 -6.74 19.79
N PHE A 4 13.32 -6.01 20.45
CA PHE A 4 14.24 -5.06 19.83
C PHE A 4 15.68 -5.54 20.01
N ALA A 5 16.56 -5.23 19.05
CA ALA A 5 17.99 -5.50 19.18
C ALA A 5 18.62 -4.66 20.30
N ASN A 6 19.65 -5.17 20.96
CA ASN A 6 20.38 -4.44 22.00
C ASN A 6 21.47 -3.52 21.42
N SER A 7 21.87 -3.75 20.15
CA SER A 7 22.80 -2.92 19.40
C SER A 7 22.23 -2.58 18.02
N LEU A 8 22.74 -1.50 17.43
CA LEU A 8 22.31 -1.04 16.10
C LEU A 8 22.61 -2.06 14.98
N ILE A 9 23.70 -2.81 15.13
CA ILE A 9 24.11 -3.90 14.24
C ILE A 9 24.49 -5.09 15.14
N GLU A 10 23.97 -6.26 14.82
CA GLU A 10 24.32 -7.54 15.46
C GLU A 10 24.14 -8.69 14.45
N ASP A 11 24.90 -9.77 14.65
CA ASP A 11 24.70 -10.99 13.87
C ASP A 11 23.35 -11.63 14.22
N ASN A 12 22.52 -11.81 13.22
CA ASN A 12 21.23 -12.45 13.41
C ASN A 12 21.36 -13.99 13.44
N MET A 13 21.63 -14.53 14.64
CA MET A 13 21.74 -15.97 14.87
C MET A 13 20.39 -16.65 15.15
N ARG A 14 19.27 -15.92 15.05
CA ARG A 14 17.93 -16.44 15.34
C ARG A 14 17.39 -17.19 14.13
N ARG A 15 16.63 -18.26 14.36
CA ARG A 15 15.93 -18.97 13.27
C ARG A 15 14.93 -18.07 12.55
N TRP A 16 14.33 -17.14 13.30
CA TRP A 16 13.36 -16.16 12.84
C TRP A 16 13.63 -14.83 13.56
N SER A 17 13.73 -13.75 12.78
CA SER A 17 13.79 -12.37 13.27
C SER A 17 13.01 -11.50 12.28
N GLY A 18 11.90 -10.94 12.73
CA GLY A 18 11.07 -10.11 11.89
C GLY A 18 9.92 -9.57 12.71
N ASP A 19 9.57 -8.33 12.44
CA ASP A 19 8.33 -7.71 12.89
C ASP A 19 7.69 -7.03 11.69
N HIS A 20 6.39 -6.78 11.79
CA HIS A 20 5.59 -6.09 10.79
C HIS A 20 5.11 -4.72 11.28
N ILE A 21 5.40 -4.38 12.55
CA ILE A 21 5.15 -3.05 13.10
C ILE A 21 6.31 -2.14 12.69
N VAL A 22 6.13 -1.44 11.57
CA VAL A 22 7.06 -0.44 11.04
C VAL A 22 6.27 0.78 10.59
N ASP A 23 6.91 1.94 10.59
CA ASP A 23 6.35 3.15 9.98
C ASP A 23 6.11 2.89 8.48
N PRO A 24 4.86 3.00 7.98
CA PRO A 24 4.54 2.78 6.57
C PRO A 24 5.34 3.68 5.60
N GLU A 25 5.77 4.87 6.03
CA GLU A 25 6.59 5.75 5.19
C GLU A 25 8.01 5.20 4.98
N ALA A 26 8.53 4.43 5.94
CA ALA A 26 9.86 3.83 5.87
C ALA A 26 9.88 2.55 5.01
N VAL A 27 8.72 1.91 4.78
CA VAL A 27 8.60 0.66 4.04
C VAL A 27 7.42 0.76 3.04
N PRO A 28 7.62 1.43 1.89
CA PRO A 28 6.56 1.62 0.91
C PRO A 28 6.11 0.28 0.32
N GLY A 29 4.79 0.14 0.16
CA GLY A 29 4.19 -1.02 -0.50
C GLY A 29 4.41 -1.03 -2.02
N ILE A 30 4.23 -2.21 -2.63
CA ILE A 30 4.24 -2.38 -4.08
C ILE A 30 2.87 -2.90 -4.52
N LEU A 31 2.29 -2.26 -5.54
CA LEU A 31 1.03 -2.66 -6.16
C LEU A 31 1.28 -3.03 -7.62
N PHE A 32 0.95 -4.26 -8.00
CA PHE A 32 0.92 -4.70 -9.39
C PHE A 32 -0.54 -4.80 -9.85
N MET A 33 -0.83 -4.24 -11.03
CA MET A 33 -2.15 -4.27 -11.63
C MET A 33 -2.01 -4.53 -13.13
N SER A 34 -2.86 -5.40 -13.66
CA SER A 34 -2.93 -5.65 -15.11
C SER A 34 -3.78 -4.62 -15.85
N GLN A 35 -4.50 -3.79 -15.10
CA GLN A 35 -5.36 -2.74 -15.64
C GLN A 35 -4.65 -1.41 -15.51
N ASP A 36 -4.83 -0.55 -16.53
CA ASP A 36 -4.27 0.79 -16.50
C ASP A 36 -4.82 1.55 -15.29
N PRO A 37 -3.94 2.14 -14.46
CA PRO A 37 -4.36 2.95 -13.34
C PRO A 37 -4.95 4.29 -13.80
N HIS A 38 -5.56 4.99 -12.87
CA HIS A 38 -6.18 6.29 -13.09
C HIS A 38 -5.24 7.23 -13.87
N PRO A 39 -5.76 8.05 -14.82
CA PRO A 39 -4.95 8.93 -15.69
C PRO A 39 -4.06 9.94 -14.96
N ALA A 40 -4.28 10.12 -13.66
CA ALA A 40 -3.43 10.91 -12.78
C ALA A 40 -2.02 10.30 -12.58
N ALA A 41 -1.76 9.10 -13.12
CA ALA A 41 -0.44 8.50 -13.17
C ALA A 41 0.52 9.43 -13.92
N LYS A 42 1.54 9.93 -13.22
CA LYS A 42 2.53 10.86 -13.79
C LYS A 42 3.51 10.18 -14.74
N ASP A 43 3.68 8.87 -14.62
CA ASP A 43 4.53 8.05 -15.46
C ASP A 43 4.03 6.59 -15.49
N ALA A 44 4.49 5.81 -16.48
CA ALA A 44 4.07 4.41 -16.70
C ALA A 44 4.51 3.43 -15.58
N THR A 45 5.31 3.89 -14.61
CA THR A 45 5.79 3.07 -13.49
C THR A 45 5.01 3.34 -12.20
N ARG A 46 4.06 4.27 -12.22
CA ARG A 46 3.28 4.68 -11.04
C ARG A 46 1.79 4.54 -11.24
N VAL A 47 1.12 4.02 -10.22
CA VAL A 47 -0.32 4.12 -10.10
C VAL A 47 -0.69 5.54 -9.70
N GLY A 48 -1.53 6.19 -10.50
CA GLY A 48 -2.06 7.51 -10.21
C GLY A 48 -3.10 7.46 -9.10
N HIS A 49 -3.13 8.48 -8.25
CA HIS A 49 -4.23 8.69 -7.30
C HIS A 49 -5.08 9.89 -7.78
N PRO A 50 -6.42 9.80 -7.79
CA PRO A 50 -7.29 10.89 -8.25
C PRO A 50 -7.05 12.21 -7.52
N ASN A 51 -6.74 12.15 -6.22
CA ASN A 51 -6.46 13.32 -5.39
C ASN A 51 -5.00 13.81 -5.46
N GLY A 52 -4.16 13.27 -6.36
CA GLY A 52 -2.80 13.76 -6.59
C GLY A 52 -1.73 13.33 -5.57
N HIS A 53 -2.06 12.43 -4.64
CA HIS A 53 -1.14 11.87 -3.64
C HIS A 53 -0.62 10.49 -4.08
N PHE A 54 0.22 9.84 -3.27
CA PHE A 54 0.55 8.43 -3.50
C PHE A 54 -0.64 7.52 -3.14
N PRO A 55 -0.85 6.40 -3.85
CA PRO A 55 -1.82 5.39 -3.46
C PRO A 55 -1.55 4.84 -2.06
N ASN A 56 -2.61 4.57 -1.33
CA ASN A 56 -2.59 3.98 0.00
C ASN A 56 -3.32 2.63 0.00
N ILE A 57 -3.04 1.78 1.00
CA ILE A 57 -3.68 0.46 1.10
C ILE A 57 -5.22 0.55 1.20
N ILE A 58 -5.74 1.64 1.79
CA ILE A 58 -7.18 1.87 1.93
C ILE A 58 -7.87 2.11 0.57
N ASP A 59 -7.13 2.49 -0.46
CA ASP A 59 -7.66 2.70 -1.81
C ASP A 59 -8.00 1.37 -2.52
N LEU A 60 -7.47 0.24 -2.04
CA LEU A 60 -7.72 -1.07 -2.67
C LEU A 60 -9.17 -1.50 -2.56
N ALA A 61 -9.82 -1.31 -1.41
CA ALA A 61 -11.22 -1.70 -1.24
C ALA A 61 -12.17 -1.00 -2.22
N PRO A 62 -12.20 0.36 -2.33
CA PRO A 62 -13.04 1.03 -3.31
C PRO A 62 -12.62 0.74 -4.75
N THR A 63 -11.32 0.51 -5.04
CA THR A 63 -10.84 0.10 -6.37
C THR A 63 -11.42 -1.26 -6.79
N ILE A 64 -11.40 -2.25 -5.90
CA ILE A 64 -11.93 -3.59 -6.16
C ILE A 64 -13.45 -3.55 -6.37
N LEU A 65 -14.17 -2.80 -5.54
CA LEU A 65 -15.62 -2.65 -5.67
C LEU A 65 -15.98 -1.98 -7.00
N ASN A 66 -15.27 -0.90 -7.39
CA ASN A 66 -15.45 -0.24 -8.67
C ASN A 66 -15.20 -1.21 -9.84
N TYR A 67 -14.09 -1.97 -9.79
CA TYR A 67 -13.77 -2.98 -10.80
C TYR A 67 -14.87 -4.04 -10.97
N LEU A 68 -15.47 -4.47 -9.85
CA LEU A 68 -16.54 -5.48 -9.85
C LEU A 68 -17.93 -4.90 -10.16
N GLY A 69 -18.06 -3.59 -10.37
CA GLY A 69 -19.35 -2.92 -10.57
C GLY A 69 -20.26 -2.91 -9.33
N VAL A 70 -19.67 -3.02 -8.14
CA VAL A 70 -20.38 -2.99 -6.86
C VAL A 70 -20.37 -1.56 -6.31
N PRO A 71 -21.52 -1.03 -5.84
CA PRO A 71 -21.55 0.30 -5.23
C PRO A 71 -20.59 0.44 -4.06
N VAL A 72 -19.73 1.46 -4.11
CA VAL A 72 -18.83 1.82 -2.99
C VAL A 72 -19.64 2.56 -1.91
N PRO A 73 -19.66 2.09 -0.66
CA PRO A 73 -20.34 2.79 0.43
C PRO A 73 -19.74 4.20 0.64
N GLN A 74 -20.59 5.23 0.82
CA GLN A 74 -20.11 6.60 1.04
C GLN A 74 -19.25 6.78 2.30
N VAL A 75 -19.41 5.90 3.28
CA VAL A 75 -18.63 5.90 4.53
C VAL A 75 -17.25 5.26 4.38
N MET A 76 -16.97 4.62 3.24
CA MET A 76 -15.68 3.98 2.98
C MET A 76 -14.62 5.05 2.72
N GLU A 77 -13.50 4.94 3.42
CA GLU A 77 -12.32 5.75 3.16
C GLU A 77 -11.53 5.20 1.97
N GLY A 78 -10.72 6.07 1.36
CA GLY A 78 -9.96 5.77 0.14
C GLY A 78 -10.72 6.13 -1.13
N THR A 79 -10.06 6.01 -2.27
CA THR A 79 -10.63 6.31 -3.58
C THR A 79 -10.20 5.27 -4.60
N SER A 80 -11.09 4.94 -5.55
CA SER A 80 -10.73 4.04 -6.65
C SER A 80 -9.51 4.55 -7.41
N LEU A 81 -8.56 3.66 -7.67
CA LEU A 81 -7.34 3.90 -8.46
C LEU A 81 -7.53 3.60 -9.95
N ILE A 82 -8.74 3.23 -10.37
CA ILE A 82 -9.17 3.05 -11.76
C ILE A 82 -10.39 3.91 -12.06
#